data_AF-X1BAM3-F1
#
_entry.id   AF-X1BAM3-F1
#
_cell.length_a   1.000
_cell.length_b   1.000
_cell.length_c   1.000
_cell.angle_alpha   90.00
_cell.angle_beta   90.00
_cell.angle_gamma   90.00
#
_symmetry.space_group_name_H-M   'P 1'
#
loop_
_entity.id
_entity.type
_entity.pdbx_description
1 polymer ?
#
loop_
_entity_poly.entity_id
_entity_poly.type
_entity_poly.pdbx_seq_one_letter_code
_entity_poly.pdbx_strand_id
1 'polypeptide(L)'
;MKPLFQTNKPDKFTHDYRFKLDWMRASSDLLPSKTQLQSYLDEVKEKTETWIKSLDDDDFHSPETNFPWTGSTLLGRILYSLEHSRHHLGELNGELRRRGLPRIKWSYFKK
;
A
#
# COMPACT_ATOMS: atom_id res chain seq x y z
N MET A 1 -0.39 -20.72 11.42
CA MET A 1 -0.79 -19.30 11.28
C MET A 1 -1.09 -19.06 9.81
N LYS A 2 -2.29 -18.58 9.42
CA LYS A 2 -2.59 -18.31 7.99
C LYS A 2 -1.78 -17.07 7.55
N PRO A 3 -1.20 -17.06 6.35
CA PRO A 3 -0.46 -15.89 5.87
C PRO A 3 -1.40 -14.68 5.75
N LEU A 4 -0.96 -13.54 6.26
CA LEU A 4 -1.68 -12.25 6.23
C LEU A 4 -1.83 -11.68 4.81
N PHE A 5 -1.04 -12.18 3.85
CA PHE A 5 -1.07 -11.82 2.45
C PHE A 5 -1.35 -13.06 1.60
N GLN A 6 -2.18 -12.90 0.55
CA GLN A 6 -2.57 -13.99 -0.33
C GLN A 6 -1.33 -14.76 -0.85
N THR A 7 -1.34 -16.08 -0.68
CA THR A 7 -0.38 -17.02 -1.31
C THR A 7 -0.69 -17.28 -2.79
N ASN A 8 -1.52 -16.45 -3.41
CA ASN A 8 -1.89 -16.61 -4.80
C ASN A 8 -0.90 -15.84 -5.67
N LYS A 9 -0.43 -16.53 -6.72
CA LYS A 9 0.50 -16.08 -7.77
C LYS A 9 0.59 -14.54 -7.90
N PRO A 10 1.80 -13.95 -7.85
CA PRO A 10 2.01 -12.50 -7.88
C PRO A 10 1.34 -11.79 -9.07
N ASP A 11 1.08 -12.51 -10.16
CA ASP A 11 0.51 -11.97 -11.40
C ASP A 11 -1.03 -11.85 -11.41
N LYS A 12 -1.71 -12.31 -10.35
CA LYS A 12 -3.17 -12.12 -10.21
C LYS A 12 -3.47 -11.25 -9.00
N PHE A 13 -3.26 -9.95 -9.14
CA PHE A 13 -3.87 -8.98 -8.25
C PHE A 13 -5.39 -9.04 -8.42
N THR A 14 -6.08 -9.64 -7.45
CA THR A 14 -7.54 -9.64 -7.37
C THR A 14 -8.00 -8.25 -6.88
N HIS A 15 -8.02 -7.26 -7.77
CA HIS A 15 -8.50 -5.90 -7.51
C HIS A 15 -9.99 -5.88 -7.10
N ASP A 16 -10.70 -6.96 -7.42
CA ASP A 16 -12.09 -7.25 -7.10
C ASP A 16 -12.30 -7.70 -5.64
N TYR A 17 -11.27 -8.13 -4.91
CA TYR A 17 -11.48 -8.83 -3.63
C TYR A 17 -12.26 -8.00 -2.60
N ARG A 18 -12.08 -6.68 -2.58
CA ARG A 18 -12.68 -5.81 -1.57
C ARG A 18 -13.91 -5.04 -2.06
N PHE A 19 -13.78 -4.36 -3.20
CA PHE A 19 -14.87 -3.54 -3.75
C PHE A 19 -15.63 -4.22 -4.89
N LYS A 20 -15.25 -5.45 -5.27
CA LYS A 20 -15.83 -6.22 -6.38
C LYS A 20 -15.96 -5.39 -7.65
N LEU A 21 -14.88 -4.67 -7.97
CA LEU A 21 -14.84 -3.65 -8.99
C LEU A 21 -13.80 -4.00 -10.06
N ASP A 22 -14.23 -4.02 -11.33
CA ASP A 22 -13.32 -3.98 -12.47
C ASP A 22 -12.90 -2.53 -12.71
N TRP A 23 -11.79 -2.11 -12.13
CA TRP A 23 -11.32 -0.72 -12.19
C TRP A 23 -11.01 -0.23 -13.61
N MET A 24 -10.78 -1.12 -14.59
CA MET A 24 -10.53 -0.72 -15.98
C MET A 24 -11.80 -0.33 -16.72
N ARG A 25 -12.96 -0.85 -16.28
CA ARG A 25 -14.26 -0.67 -16.95
C ARG A 25 -15.30 0.04 -16.10
N ALA A 26 -15.06 0.16 -14.80
CA ALA A 26 -15.96 0.82 -13.87
C ALA A 26 -16.15 2.29 -14.24
N SER A 27 -17.40 2.74 -14.22
CA SER A 27 -17.73 4.16 -14.23
C SER A 27 -17.35 4.80 -12.89
N SER A 28 -17.15 6.11 -12.89
CA SER A 28 -16.63 6.83 -11.71
C SER A 28 -17.56 6.76 -10.48
N ASP A 29 -18.86 6.59 -10.69
CA ASP A 29 -19.88 6.43 -9.64
C ASP A 29 -19.81 5.08 -8.93
N LEU A 30 -19.15 4.09 -9.54
CA LEU A 30 -18.89 2.77 -8.93
C LEU A 30 -17.56 2.73 -8.16
N LEU A 31 -16.74 3.79 -8.26
CA LEU A 31 -15.51 3.88 -7.47
C LEU A 31 -15.84 4.05 -5.98
N PRO A 32 -14.99 3.54 -5.07
CA PRO A 32 -15.21 3.70 -3.65
C PRO A 32 -15.33 5.18 -3.25
N SER A 33 -16.30 5.46 -2.39
CA SER A 33 -16.43 6.77 -1.77
C SER A 33 -15.21 7.09 -0.89
N LYS A 34 -15.00 8.39 -0.63
CA LYS A 34 -13.93 8.84 0.28
C LYS A 34 -13.99 8.15 1.64
N THR A 35 -15.19 8.00 2.23
CA THR A 35 -15.37 7.34 3.52
C THR A 35 -14.94 5.88 3.47
N GLN A 36 -15.32 5.14 2.41
CA GLN A 36 -14.90 3.75 2.23
C GLN A 36 -13.38 3.63 2.08
N LEU A 37 -12.74 4.55 1.36
CA LEU A 37 -11.28 4.60 1.24
C LEU A 37 -10.61 4.91 2.59
N GLN A 38 -11.16 5.82 3.38
CA GLN A 38 -10.63 6.15 4.71
C GLN A 38 -10.71 4.95 5.65
N SER A 39 -11.87 4.28 5.74
CA SER A 39 -12.00 3.06 6.54
C SER A 39 -11.06 1.95 6.07
N TYR A 40 -10.81 1.85 4.76
CA TYR A 40 -9.85 0.90 4.24
C TYR A 40 -8.42 1.23 4.66
N LEU A 41 -8.03 2.51 4.61
CA LEU A 41 -6.69 2.95 5.06
C LEU A 41 -6.48 2.67 6.55
N ASP A 42 -7.51 2.84 7.38
CA ASP A 42 -7.45 2.51 8.82
C ASP A 42 -7.19 1.00 9.04
N GLU A 43 -7.88 0.14 8.29
CA GLU A 43 -7.66 -1.31 8.37
C GLU A 43 -6.26 -1.72 7.88
N VAL A 44 -5.79 -1.14 6.76
CA VAL A 44 -4.44 -1.41 6.25
C VAL A 44 -3.39 -0.97 7.24
N LYS A 45 -3.59 0.18 7.89
CA LYS A 45 -2.72 0.67 8.97
C LYS A 45 -2.64 -0.34 10.10
N GLU A 46 -3.79 -0.78 10.64
CA GLU A 46 -3.83 -1.74 11.74
C GLU A 46 -3.13 -3.06 11.39
N LYS A 47 -3.39 -3.61 10.21
CA LYS A 47 -2.75 -4.85 9.73
C LYS A 47 -1.25 -4.67 9.56
N THR A 48 -0.82 -3.55 8.99
CA THR A 48 0.60 -3.26 8.74
C THR A 48 1.34 -3.07 10.05
N GLU A 49 0.78 -2.31 11.00
CA GLU A 49 1.37 -2.13 12.33
C GLU A 49 1.48 -3.45 13.09
N THR A 50 0.41 -4.26 13.06
CA THR A 50 0.40 -5.58 13.71
C THR A 50 1.47 -6.48 13.10
N TRP A 51 1.56 -6.50 11.77
CA TRP A 51 2.54 -7.31 11.05
C TRP A 51 3.98 -6.86 11.32
N ILE A 52 4.28 -5.57 11.23
CA ILE A 52 5.65 -5.07 11.49
C ILE A 52 6.07 -5.35 12.94
N LYS A 53 5.17 -5.17 13.92
CA LYS A 53 5.45 -5.43 15.34
C LYS A 53 5.67 -6.91 15.65
N SER A 54 5.25 -7.83 14.77
CA SER A 54 5.47 -9.26 14.94
C SER A 54 6.80 -9.75 14.38
N LEU A 55 7.54 -8.91 13.65
CA LEU A 55 8.83 -9.26 13.06
C LEU A 55 9.97 -9.05 14.06
N ASP A 56 10.97 -9.92 14.02
CA ASP A 56 12.25 -9.73 14.68
C ASP A 56 13.38 -9.40 13.68
N ASP A 57 14.61 -9.26 14.19
CA ASP A 57 15.78 -8.93 13.37
C ASP A 57 16.09 -10.02 12.33
N ASP A 58 15.94 -11.29 12.69
CA ASP A 58 16.20 -12.41 11.78
C ASP A 58 15.17 -12.42 10.64
N ASP A 59 13.89 -12.13 10.94
CA ASP A 59 12.85 -11.98 9.93
C ASP A 59 13.19 -10.90 8.90
N PHE A 60 13.70 -9.73 9.33
CA PHE A 60 14.07 -8.65 8.41
C PHE A 60 15.17 -9.05 7.42
N HIS A 61 16.08 -9.92 7.84
CA HIS A 61 17.18 -10.44 7.02
C HIS A 61 16.80 -11.68 6.19
N SER A 62 15.62 -12.26 6.43
CA SER A 62 15.15 -13.42 5.68
C SER A 62 14.99 -13.11 4.17
N PRO A 63 15.22 -14.10 3.28
CA PRO A 63 15.04 -13.91 1.84
C PRO A 63 13.60 -13.54 1.47
N GLU A 64 13.43 -12.57 0.56
CA GLU A 64 12.11 -12.25 0.01
C GLU A 64 11.75 -13.22 -1.13
N THR A 65 10.72 -14.04 -0.93
CA THR A 65 10.31 -15.09 -1.87
C THR A 65 8.98 -14.84 -2.58
N ASN A 66 8.17 -13.89 -2.10
CA ASN A 66 6.85 -13.60 -2.66
C ASN A 66 6.93 -12.55 -3.77
N PHE A 67 7.77 -11.53 -3.59
CA PHE A 67 7.92 -10.40 -4.52
C PHE A 67 9.39 -10.08 -4.82
N PRO A 68 10.09 -10.92 -5.60
CA PRO A 68 11.55 -10.84 -5.75
C PRO A 68 12.09 -9.53 -6.36
N TRP A 69 11.25 -8.78 -7.08
CA TRP A 69 11.63 -7.47 -7.64
C TRP A 69 11.69 -6.35 -6.60
N THR A 70 11.26 -6.61 -5.36
CA THR A 70 11.21 -5.61 -4.28
C THR A 70 12.48 -5.58 -3.43
N GLY A 71 13.46 -6.43 -3.74
CA GLY A 71 14.71 -6.58 -3.00
C GLY A 71 14.99 -8.04 -2.65
N SER A 72 16.20 -8.31 -2.16
CA SER A 72 16.62 -9.68 -1.82
C SER A 72 16.15 -10.16 -0.45
N THR A 73 15.72 -9.25 0.43
CA THR A 73 15.29 -9.56 1.81
C THR A 73 13.91 -9.01 2.12
N LEU A 74 13.29 -9.50 3.19
CA LEU A 74 12.03 -8.98 3.69
C LEU A 74 12.09 -7.46 3.98
N LEU A 75 13.19 -6.99 4.58
CA LEU A 75 13.42 -5.56 4.77
C LEU A 75 13.42 -4.79 3.44
N GLY A 76 14.01 -5.37 2.38
CA GLY A 76 13.95 -4.83 1.03
C GLY A 76 12.51 -4.58 0.57
N ARG A 77 11.62 -5.57 0.73
CA ARG A 77 10.19 -5.43 0.40
C ARG A 77 9.50 -4.32 1.17
N ILE A 78 9.82 -4.17 2.46
CA ILE A 78 9.25 -3.12 3.32
C ILE A 78 9.69 -1.73 2.82
N LEU A 79 10.99 -1.56 2.53
CA LEU A 79 11.52 -0.32 1.98
C LEU A 79 10.94 0.00 0.62
N TYR A 80 10.80 -0.99 -0.27
CA TYR A 80 10.12 -0.83 -1.55
C TYR A 80 8.70 -0.29 -1.37
N SER A 81 7.93 -0.87 -0.45
CA SER A 81 6.55 -0.47 -0.18
C SER A 81 6.46 0.98 0.32
N LEU A 82 7.41 1.40 1.16
CA LEU A 82 7.49 2.77 1.66
C LEU A 82 7.80 3.77 0.54
N GLU A 83 8.81 3.47 -0.29
CA GLU A 83 9.21 4.31 -1.41
C GLU A 83 8.12 4.39 -2.48
N HIS A 84 7.44 3.28 -2.75
CA HIS A 84 6.32 3.23 -3.68
C HIS A 84 5.12 4.05 -3.18
N SER A 85 4.83 3.99 -1.89
CA SER A 85 3.79 4.84 -1.28
C SER A 85 4.16 6.32 -1.37
N ARG A 86 5.43 6.67 -1.12
CA ARG A 86 5.95 8.03 -1.27
C ARG A 86 5.80 8.55 -2.69
N HIS A 87 6.06 7.71 -3.70
CA HIS A 87 5.88 8.05 -5.11
C HIS A 87 4.42 8.42 -5.42
N HIS A 88 3.46 7.57 -5.08
CA HIS A 88 2.03 7.83 -5.34
C HIS A 88 1.47 9.01 -4.55
N LEU A 89 1.95 9.27 -3.34
CA LEU A 89 1.63 10.51 -2.62
C LEU A 89 2.10 11.77 -3.38
N GLY A 90 3.25 11.68 -4.05
CA GLY A 90 3.75 12.72 -4.94
C GLY A 90 2.81 12.98 -6.12
N GLU A 91 2.37 11.93 -6.79
CA GLU A 91 1.42 12.01 -7.91
C GLU A 91 0.08 12.63 -7.47
N LEU A 92 -0.47 12.16 -6.34
CA LEU A 92 -1.71 12.71 -5.78
C LEU A 92 -1.57 14.20 -5.48
N ASN A 93 -0.46 14.62 -4.86
CA ASN A 93 -0.18 16.04 -4.62
C ASN A 93 -0.04 16.84 -5.92
N GLY A 94 0.51 16.24 -6.97
CA GLY A 94 0.57 16.82 -8.31
C GLY A 94 -0.83 17.08 -8.88
N GLU A 95 -1.72 16.10 -8.76
CA GLU A 95 -3.11 16.22 -9.22
C GLU A 95 -3.91 17.25 -8.41
N LEU A 96 -3.76 17.26 -7.09
CA LEU A 96 -4.36 18.29 -6.22
C LEU A 96 -3.87 19.68 -6.62
N ARG A 97 -2.57 19.84 -6.90
CA ARG A 97 -2.00 21.11 -7.41
C ARG A 97 -2.68 21.53 -8.71
N ARG A 98 -2.78 20.62 -9.67
CA ARG A 98 -3.34 20.88 -11.00
C ARG A 98 -4.79 21.37 -10.92
N ARG A 99 -5.54 20.91 -9.92
CA ARG A 99 -6.93 21.31 -9.65
C ARG A 99 -7.09 22.53 -8.73
N GLY A 100 -5.99 23.16 -8.29
CA GLY A 100 -6.03 24.28 -7.36
C GLY A 100 -6.50 23.91 -5.95
N LEU A 101 -6.40 22.63 -5.57
CA LEU A 101 -6.83 22.12 -4.26
C LEU A 101 -5.70 22.14 -3.23
N PRO A 102 -6.02 22.16 -1.92
CA PRO A 102 -5.03 21.99 -0.86
C PRO A 102 -4.25 20.69 -1.02
N ARG A 103 -2.94 20.76 -0.75
CA ARG A 103 -2.01 19.63 -0.86
C ARG A 103 -1.54 19.20 0.51
N ILE A 104 -1.13 17.95 0.63
CA ILE A 104 -0.47 17.46 1.83
C ILE A 104 0.90 18.13 1.90
N LYS A 105 1.19 18.79 3.03
CA LYS A 105 2.51 19.32 3.30
C LYS A 105 3.42 18.16 3.68
N TRP A 106 4.57 18.06 3.01
CA TRP A 106 5.63 17.16 3.42
C TRP A 106 6.15 17.63 4.78
N SER A 107 5.88 16.87 5.84
CA SER A 107 6.53 17.06 7.12
C SER A 107 7.84 16.28 7.08
N TYR A 108 8.96 17.00 7.01
CA TYR A 108 10.21 16.41 7.46
C TYR A 108 10.16 16.34 8.98
N PHE A 109 10.69 15.27 9.57
CA PHE A 109 10.87 15.19 11.01
C PHE A 109 11.64 16.44 11.44
N LYS A 110 11.00 17.32 12.21
CA LYS A 110 11.72 18.39 12.89
C LYS A 110 12.61 17.70 13.91
N LYS A 111 13.92 17.94 13.81
CA LYS A 111 14.87 17.62 14.87
C LYS A 111 14.47 18.30 16.17
#